data_AF-A0A7W1NM98-F1
#
_entry.id   AF-A0A7W1NM98-F1
#
_cell.length_a   1.000
_cell.length_b   1.000
_cell.length_c   1.000
_cell.angle_alpha   90.00
_cell.angle_beta   90.00
_cell.angle_gamma   90.00
#
_symmetry.space_group_name_H-M   'P 1'
#
loop_
_entity.id
_entity.type
_entity.pdbx_description
1 polymer ?
#
loop_
_entity_poly.entity_id
_entity_poly.type
_entity_poly.pdbx_seq_one_letter_code
_entity_poly.pdbx_strand_id
1 'polypeptide(L)'
;MPVLDDLLDYIFDGKKPALYPEFEAWLRASRRFKAFTTTYRDKIRTKLKNVRDEAGTKDVRAELETASLLLHEERFTLEYEKYAASKQRGPDFTVTFKTHIPFNVEVRRFRSRELDGADADAHLGKLITILCDKVGQMPPGILNLLWLIAEHEIPEADLNRAAITLRQLAERKDEDYFTRRGFESAAAFLKQYNRLSAIVLRQSGQNVVWLNSLARHKAPPDLMTAIQRL
;
A
#
# COMPACT_ATOMS: atom_id res chain seq x y z
N MET A 1 19.33 9.22 -19.87
CA MET A 1 19.04 9.01 -18.43
C MET A 1 19.85 10.03 -17.66
N PRO A 2 19.28 10.74 -16.67
CA PRO A 2 20.06 11.65 -15.83
C PRO A 2 21.18 10.89 -15.10
N VAL A 3 22.29 11.58 -14.84
CA VAL A 3 23.33 11.08 -13.94
C VAL A 3 22.68 10.88 -12.56
N LEU A 4 23.13 9.87 -11.81
CA LEU A 4 22.51 9.50 -10.53
C LEU A 4 22.44 10.70 -9.57
N ASP A 5 23.53 11.47 -9.52
CA ASP A 5 23.65 12.64 -8.65
C ASP A 5 22.67 13.74 -9.06
N ASP A 6 22.53 14.04 -10.36
CA ASP A 6 21.53 15.00 -10.86
C ASP A 6 20.10 14.63 -10.46
N LEU A 7 19.78 13.33 -10.48
CA LEU A 7 18.45 12.84 -10.12
C LEU A 7 18.18 12.98 -8.61
N LEU A 8 19.17 12.65 -7.78
CA LEU A 8 19.10 12.81 -6.33
C LEU A 8 19.00 14.29 -5.94
N ASP A 9 19.85 15.13 -6.51
CA ASP A 9 19.86 16.57 -6.26
C ASP A 9 18.55 17.22 -6.69
N TYR A 10 17.98 16.79 -7.83
CA TYR A 10 16.67 17.26 -8.28
C TYR A 10 15.55 16.87 -7.30
N ILE A 11 15.48 15.59 -6.89
CA ILE A 11 14.39 15.08 -6.04
C ILE A 11 14.46 15.67 -4.63
N PHE A 12 15.65 15.79 -4.07
CA PHE A 12 15.84 16.28 -2.70
C PHE A 12 16.18 17.77 -2.61
N ASP A 13 16.22 18.48 -3.74
CA ASP A 13 16.48 19.93 -3.80
C ASP A 13 17.83 20.30 -3.15
N GLY A 14 18.87 19.50 -3.43
CA GLY A 14 20.21 19.61 -2.85
C GLY A 14 20.32 19.25 -1.36
N LYS A 15 19.24 18.80 -0.72
CA LYS A 15 19.23 18.39 0.69
C LYS A 15 19.56 16.91 0.83
N LYS A 16 20.04 16.50 2.00
CA LYS A 16 20.32 15.10 2.36
C LYS A 16 19.53 14.68 3.62
N PRO A 17 18.19 14.56 3.54
CA PRO A 17 17.38 14.09 4.66
C PRO A 17 17.66 12.62 5.00
N ALA A 18 17.10 12.11 6.10
CA ALA A 18 17.31 10.73 6.55
C ALA A 18 16.98 9.64 5.49
N LEU A 19 16.01 9.91 4.60
CA LEU A 19 15.65 9.01 3.49
C LEU A 19 16.71 8.98 2.36
N TYR A 20 17.54 10.02 2.23
CA TYR A 20 18.48 10.19 1.12
C TYR A 20 19.42 8.97 0.92
N PRO A 21 20.19 8.52 1.91
CA PRO A 21 21.16 7.43 1.71
C PRO A 21 20.48 6.11 1.31
N GLU A 22 19.30 5.84 1.86
CA GLU A 22 18.53 4.66 1.53
C GLU A 22 17.96 4.73 0.11
N PHE A 23 17.40 5.87 -0.27
CA PHE A 23 16.89 6.11 -1.62
C PHE A 23 18.01 6.01 -2.67
N GLU A 24 19.19 6.56 -2.37
CA GLU A 24 20.38 6.40 -3.18
C GLU A 24 20.78 4.92 -3.34
N ALA A 25 20.78 4.15 -2.25
CA ALA A 25 21.09 2.73 -2.30
C ALA A 25 20.12 1.96 -3.21
N TRP A 26 18.81 2.25 -3.14
CA TRP A 26 17.82 1.65 -4.05
C TRP A 26 18.08 1.98 -5.53
N LEU A 27 18.42 3.24 -5.83
CA LEU A 27 18.75 3.66 -7.20
C LEU A 27 20.02 2.98 -7.75
N ARG A 28 21.01 2.72 -6.89
CA ARG A 28 22.24 2.00 -7.26
C ARG A 28 21.97 0.51 -7.46
N ALA A 29 21.12 -0.09 -6.62
CA ALA A 29 20.82 -1.51 -6.66
C ALA A 29 19.94 -1.92 -7.86
N SER A 30 19.01 -1.06 -8.29
CA SER A 30 18.03 -1.40 -9.34
C SER A 30 17.97 -0.36 -10.46
N ARG A 31 18.41 -0.77 -11.66
CA ARG A 31 18.25 0.04 -12.89
C ARG A 31 16.77 0.33 -13.19
N ARG A 32 15.88 -0.61 -12.87
CA ARG A 32 14.43 -0.48 -13.10
C ARG A 32 13.81 0.53 -12.13
N PHE A 33 14.21 0.52 -10.86
CA PHE A 33 13.85 1.56 -9.90
C PHE A 33 14.38 2.93 -10.34
N LYS A 34 15.63 3.02 -10.81
CA LYS A 34 16.18 4.27 -11.36
C LYS A 34 15.37 4.81 -12.55
N ALA A 35 14.94 3.93 -13.46
CA ALA A 35 14.09 4.33 -14.60
C ALA A 35 12.72 4.83 -14.13
N PHE A 36 12.08 4.11 -13.21
CA PHE A 36 10.82 4.52 -12.57
C PHE A 36 10.95 5.90 -11.90
N THR A 37 11.97 6.09 -11.07
CA THR A 37 12.22 7.37 -10.38
C THR A 37 12.51 8.49 -11.36
N THR A 38 13.23 8.23 -12.47
CA THR A 38 13.45 9.22 -13.52
C THR A 38 12.14 9.68 -14.14
N THR A 39 11.24 8.75 -14.48
CA THR A 39 9.93 9.03 -15.06
C THR A 39 9.03 9.81 -14.13
N TYR A 40 9.03 9.49 -12.82
CA TYR A 40 8.11 10.05 -11.84
C TYR A 40 8.76 11.09 -10.89
N ARG A 41 9.95 11.58 -11.19
CA ARG A 41 10.74 12.49 -10.32
C ARG A 41 9.96 13.70 -9.84
N ASP A 42 9.11 14.29 -10.69
CA ASP A 42 8.33 15.49 -10.34
C ASP A 42 7.27 15.17 -9.28
N LYS A 43 6.60 14.00 -9.41
CA LYS A 43 5.63 13.51 -8.42
C LYS A 43 6.31 13.19 -7.10
N ILE A 44 7.44 12.46 -7.16
CA ILE A 44 8.22 12.07 -5.96
C ILE A 44 8.70 13.32 -5.21
N ARG A 45 9.31 14.28 -5.93
CA ARG A 45 9.75 15.56 -5.36
C ARG A 45 8.59 16.32 -4.72
N THR A 46 7.45 16.40 -5.41
CA THR A 46 6.26 17.09 -4.90
C THR A 46 5.74 16.43 -3.62
N LYS A 47 5.65 15.09 -3.58
CA LYS A 47 5.26 14.36 -2.37
C LYS A 47 6.21 14.66 -1.21
N LEU A 48 7.52 14.51 -1.42
CA LEU A 48 8.52 14.78 -0.38
C LEU A 48 8.49 16.22 0.11
N LYS A 49 8.27 17.20 -0.78
CA LYS A 49 8.17 18.62 -0.44
C LYS A 49 6.93 18.94 0.41
N ASN A 50 5.81 18.24 0.17
CA ASN A 50 4.53 18.51 0.83
C ASN A 50 4.40 17.82 2.20
N VAL A 51 5.34 16.95 2.55
CA VAL A 51 5.42 16.33 3.88
C VAL A 51 5.75 17.40 4.93
N ARG A 52 4.97 17.41 6.01
CA ARG A 52 5.10 18.40 7.09
C ARG A 52 5.92 17.91 8.29
N ASP A 53 6.03 16.59 8.46
CA ASP A 53 6.65 15.96 9.61
C ASP A 53 7.40 14.67 9.25
N GLU A 54 8.13 14.12 10.22
CA GLU A 54 8.88 12.88 10.04
C GLU A 54 7.95 11.69 9.75
N ALA A 55 6.73 11.69 10.30
CA ALA A 55 5.77 10.62 10.08
C ALA A 55 5.30 10.54 8.62
N GLY A 56 5.01 11.69 7.99
CA GLY A 56 4.71 11.76 6.57
C GLY A 56 5.91 11.38 5.70
N THR A 57 7.14 11.65 6.15
CA THR A 57 8.35 11.25 5.42
C THR A 57 8.47 9.71 5.41
N LYS A 58 8.17 9.06 6.55
CA LYS A 58 8.12 7.60 6.66
C LYS A 58 7.00 6.97 5.84
N ASP A 59 5.88 7.68 5.66
CA ASP A 59 4.79 7.21 4.80
C ASP A 59 5.21 7.24 3.31
N VAL A 60 5.82 8.33 2.84
CA VAL A 60 6.39 8.40 1.47
C VAL A 60 7.52 7.38 1.29
N ARG A 61 8.37 7.19 2.31
CA ARG A 61 9.38 6.12 2.30
C ARG A 61 8.75 4.75 2.09
N ALA A 62 7.65 4.44 2.79
CA ALA A 62 6.97 3.15 2.68
C ALA A 62 6.43 2.89 1.25
N GLU A 63 5.88 3.92 0.59
CA GLU A 63 5.50 3.84 -0.82
C GLU A 63 6.71 3.54 -1.73
N LEU A 64 7.79 4.30 -1.56
CA LEU A 64 8.99 4.18 -2.40
C LEU A 64 9.76 2.87 -2.17
N GLU A 65 9.78 2.37 -0.94
CA GLU A 65 10.29 1.05 -0.59
C GLU A 65 9.48 -0.03 -1.32
N THR A 66 8.15 0.07 -1.29
CA THR A 66 7.27 -0.87 -2.00
C THR A 66 7.53 -0.85 -3.51
N ALA A 67 7.69 0.33 -4.11
CA ALA A 67 8.06 0.46 -5.52
C ALA A 67 9.43 -0.18 -5.82
N SER A 68 10.43 0.05 -4.96
CA SER A 68 11.75 -0.57 -5.07
C SER A 68 11.64 -2.09 -5.07
N LEU A 69 10.93 -2.68 -4.10
CA LEU A 69 10.71 -4.13 -3.99
C LEU A 69 9.99 -4.71 -5.20
N LEU A 70 8.87 -4.12 -5.61
CA LEU A 70 8.14 -4.58 -6.80
C LEU A 70 9.03 -4.54 -8.06
N LEU A 71 9.92 -3.55 -8.18
CA LEU A 71 10.83 -3.42 -9.31
C LEU A 71 12.11 -4.27 -9.20
N HIS A 72 12.29 -5.06 -8.12
CA HIS A 72 13.28 -6.15 -8.10
C HIS A 72 12.77 -7.39 -8.84
N GLU A 73 11.46 -7.62 -8.87
CA GLU A 73 10.86 -8.73 -9.61
C GLU A 73 10.68 -8.36 -11.09
N GLU A 74 11.38 -9.05 -11.99
CA GLU A 74 11.42 -8.77 -13.44
C GLU A 74 10.06 -8.86 -14.11
N ARG A 75 9.16 -9.70 -13.59
CA ARG A 75 7.82 -9.90 -14.16
C ARG A 75 6.84 -8.76 -13.87
N PHE A 76 7.20 -7.77 -13.05
CA PHE A 76 6.34 -6.63 -12.74
C PHE A 76 6.66 -5.38 -13.57
N THR A 77 5.66 -4.62 -13.97
CA THR A 77 5.83 -3.23 -14.43
C THR A 77 4.97 -2.33 -13.58
N LEU A 78 5.43 -1.10 -13.33
CA LEU A 78 4.84 -0.23 -12.31
C LEU A 78 4.49 1.14 -12.87
N GLU A 79 3.26 1.59 -12.63
CA GLU A 79 2.78 2.95 -12.89
C GLU A 79 2.45 3.65 -11.58
N TYR A 80 2.98 4.85 -11.35
CA TYR A 80 2.77 5.60 -10.10
C TYR A 80 1.59 6.57 -10.20
N GLU A 81 0.62 6.42 -9.30
CA GLU A 81 -0.61 7.21 -9.19
C GLU A 81 -1.32 7.36 -10.54
N LYS A 82 -1.57 6.23 -11.22
CA LYS A 82 -2.18 6.20 -12.55
C LYS A 82 -3.52 6.94 -12.60
N TYR A 83 -4.34 6.78 -11.57
CA TYR A 83 -5.68 7.36 -11.47
C TYR A 83 -5.69 8.87 -11.23
N ALA A 84 -4.58 9.45 -10.75
CA ALA A 84 -4.48 10.89 -10.52
C ALA A 84 -4.59 11.69 -11.83
N ALA A 85 -4.13 11.13 -12.95
CA ALA A 85 -4.27 11.74 -14.28
C ALA A 85 -5.75 11.92 -14.68
N SER A 86 -6.63 11.04 -14.20
CA SER A 86 -8.08 11.11 -14.41
C SER A 86 -8.81 11.86 -13.29
N LYS A 87 -8.08 12.58 -12.42
CA LYS A 87 -8.61 13.26 -11.22
C LYS A 87 -9.39 12.35 -10.27
N GLN A 88 -9.11 11.05 -10.32
CA GLN A 88 -9.71 10.06 -9.43
C GLN A 88 -8.72 9.77 -8.30
N ARG A 89 -9.22 9.78 -7.05
CA ARG A 89 -8.47 9.17 -5.96
C ARG A 89 -8.33 7.69 -6.27
N GLY A 90 -7.12 7.17 -6.13
CA GLY A 90 -6.84 5.79 -6.48
C GLY A 90 -5.57 5.31 -5.79
N PRO A 91 -5.23 4.04 -6.02
CA PRO A 91 -4.10 3.37 -5.41
C PRO A 91 -2.79 4.06 -5.75
N ASP A 92 -1.83 3.95 -4.83
CA ASP A 92 -0.46 4.44 -5.06
C ASP A 92 0.11 3.86 -6.36
N PHE A 93 -0.08 2.57 -6.63
CA PHE A 93 0.46 1.93 -7.82
C PHE A 93 -0.59 1.14 -8.61
N THR A 94 -0.40 1.13 -9.93
CA THR A 94 -0.92 0.08 -10.81
C THR A 94 0.26 -0.73 -11.30
N VAL A 95 0.20 -2.05 -11.07
CA VAL A 95 1.23 -3.02 -11.42
C VAL A 95 0.70 -3.93 -12.52
N THR A 96 1.54 -4.34 -13.46
CA THR A 96 1.21 -5.44 -14.39
C THR A 96 2.17 -6.61 -14.19
N PHE A 97 1.63 -7.80 -13.95
CA PHE A 97 2.39 -9.05 -13.84
C PHE A 97 2.39 -9.84 -15.15
N LYS A 98 3.56 -10.35 -15.54
CA LYS A 98 3.77 -11.15 -16.76
C LYS A 98 3.11 -10.51 -17.99
N THR A 99 3.15 -9.18 -18.10
CA THR A 99 2.57 -8.34 -19.17
C THR A 99 1.05 -8.23 -19.29
N HIS A 100 0.24 -9.04 -18.60
CA HIS A 100 -1.21 -9.09 -18.85
C HIS A 100 -2.11 -9.17 -17.60
N ILE A 101 -1.55 -9.29 -16.40
CA ILE A 101 -2.34 -9.34 -15.15
C ILE A 101 -2.18 -8.00 -14.43
N PRO A 102 -3.08 -7.02 -14.66
CA PRO A 102 -3.07 -5.77 -13.94
C PRO A 102 -3.60 -5.94 -12.52
N PHE A 103 -2.96 -5.29 -11.56
CA PHE A 103 -3.42 -5.18 -10.19
C PHE A 103 -3.01 -3.85 -9.59
N ASN A 104 -3.79 -3.39 -8.63
CA ASN A 104 -3.49 -2.18 -7.90
C ASN A 104 -2.82 -2.51 -6.57
N VAL A 105 -1.94 -1.61 -6.12
CA VAL A 105 -1.32 -1.67 -4.80
C VAL A 105 -1.53 -0.33 -4.13
N GLU A 106 -2.22 -0.36 -3.01
CA GLU A 106 -2.36 0.77 -2.08
C GLU A 106 -1.43 0.52 -0.90
N VAL A 107 -0.53 1.47 -0.58
CA VAL A 107 0.44 1.30 0.50
C VAL A 107 -0.04 2.04 1.75
N ARG A 108 0.12 1.40 2.91
CA ARG A 108 -0.12 2.03 4.19
C ARG A 108 0.89 1.57 5.22
N ARG A 109 1.57 2.52 5.87
CA ARG A 109 2.41 2.24 7.02
C ARG A 109 1.58 2.15 8.31
N PHE A 110 1.71 1.06 9.04
CA PHE A 110 1.16 0.86 10.39
C PHE A 110 2.19 1.36 11.41
N ARG A 111 1.84 2.41 12.16
CA ARG A 111 2.79 3.21 12.96
C ARG A 111 2.96 2.65 14.37
N SER A 112 4.16 2.76 14.96
CA SER A 112 4.43 2.31 16.33
C SER A 112 3.55 2.97 17.40
N ARG A 113 3.22 4.27 17.27
CA ARG A 113 2.25 4.94 18.17
C ARG A 113 0.82 4.41 18.05
N GLU A 114 0.51 3.71 16.95
CA GLU A 114 -0.74 2.96 16.81
C GLU A 114 -0.68 1.64 17.61
N LEU A 115 0.46 1.25 18.17
CA LEU A 115 0.69 -0.01 18.90
C LEU A 115 1.15 0.18 20.36
N ASP A 116 1.83 1.28 20.68
CA ASP A 116 2.41 1.52 22.01
C ASP A 116 1.35 1.49 23.14
N GLY A 117 1.54 0.59 24.12
CA GLY A 117 0.73 0.50 25.34
C GLY A 117 -0.72 0.05 25.14
N ALA A 118 -1.11 -0.33 23.93
CA ALA A 118 -2.44 -0.83 23.62
C ALA A 118 -2.53 -2.33 23.90
N ASP A 119 -3.60 -2.75 24.56
CA ASP A 119 -3.96 -4.16 24.64
C ASP A 119 -4.36 -4.71 23.25
N ALA A 120 -4.50 -6.04 23.17
CA ALA A 120 -4.81 -6.71 21.91
C ALA A 120 -6.12 -6.21 21.27
N ASP A 121 -7.09 -5.72 22.07
CA ASP A 121 -8.37 -5.23 21.57
C ASP A 121 -8.23 -3.83 20.93
N ALA A 122 -7.39 -2.97 21.49
CA ALA A 122 -7.06 -1.69 20.90
C ALA A 122 -6.26 -1.83 19.58
N HIS A 123 -5.38 -2.83 19.46
CA HIS A 123 -4.70 -3.16 18.19
C HIS A 123 -5.70 -3.62 17.13
N LEU A 124 -6.58 -4.54 17.50
CA LEU A 124 -7.64 -5.05 16.62
C LEU A 124 -8.56 -3.92 16.12
N GLY A 125 -8.98 -3.01 17.02
CA GLY A 125 -9.82 -1.86 16.66
C GLY A 125 -9.17 -0.91 15.64
N LYS A 126 -7.84 -0.73 15.72
CA LYS A 126 -7.08 0.09 14.77
C LYS A 126 -6.94 -0.60 13.42
N LEU A 127 -6.63 -1.90 13.39
CA LEU A 127 -6.62 -2.70 12.15
C LEU A 127 -7.98 -2.60 11.45
N ILE A 128 -9.07 -2.83 12.17
CA ILE A 128 -10.44 -2.67 11.68
C ILE A 128 -10.65 -1.30 11.05
N THR A 129 -10.21 -0.22 11.72
CA THR A 129 -10.38 1.14 11.22
C THR A 129 -9.60 1.38 9.92
N ILE A 130 -8.35 0.91 9.85
CA ILE A 130 -7.51 1.06 8.66
C ILE A 130 -8.07 0.26 7.48
N LEU A 131 -8.48 -0.99 7.72
CA LEU A 131 -9.10 -1.82 6.68
C LEU A 131 -10.36 -1.16 6.14
N CYS A 132 -11.20 -0.61 7.02
CA CYS A 132 -12.41 0.11 6.63
C CYS A 132 -12.09 1.33 5.75
N ASP A 133 -11.17 2.19 6.18
CA ASP A 133 -10.76 3.39 5.41
C ASP A 133 -10.16 3.03 4.04
N LYS A 134 -9.29 2.02 3.99
CA LYS A 134 -8.56 1.66 2.77
C LYS A 134 -9.38 0.89 1.77
N VAL A 135 -10.32 0.04 2.21
CA VAL A 135 -11.29 -0.61 1.32
C VAL A 135 -12.11 0.43 0.55
N GLY A 136 -12.43 1.57 1.18
CA GLY A 136 -13.14 2.67 0.55
C GLY A 136 -12.46 3.26 -0.69
N GLN A 137 -11.14 3.08 -0.79
CA GLN A 137 -10.30 3.70 -1.81
C GLN A 137 -10.03 2.75 -3.00
N MET A 138 -10.52 1.51 -2.94
CA MET A 138 -10.22 0.48 -3.93
C MET A 138 -11.08 0.64 -5.20
N PRO A 139 -10.49 0.89 -6.37
CA PRO A 139 -11.23 0.99 -7.62
C PRO A 139 -11.77 -0.37 -8.07
N PRO A 140 -12.89 -0.39 -8.83
CA PRO A 140 -13.44 -1.63 -9.37
C PRO A 140 -12.67 -2.11 -10.61
N GLY A 141 -12.88 -3.38 -10.99
CA GLY A 141 -12.57 -3.90 -12.32
C GLY A 141 -11.29 -4.73 -12.44
N ILE A 142 -10.33 -4.56 -11.52
CA ILE A 142 -9.09 -5.36 -11.46
C ILE A 142 -8.81 -5.78 -10.01
N LEU A 143 -7.74 -6.55 -9.81
CA LEU A 143 -7.25 -6.96 -8.50
C LEU A 143 -6.82 -5.72 -7.70
N ASN A 144 -7.09 -5.69 -6.39
CA ASN A 144 -6.56 -4.67 -5.49
C ASN A 144 -5.87 -5.31 -4.29
N LEU A 145 -4.63 -4.89 -4.04
CA LEU A 145 -3.84 -5.31 -2.90
C LEU A 145 -3.67 -4.13 -1.94
N LEU A 146 -3.91 -4.36 -0.66
CA LEU A 146 -3.51 -3.44 0.40
C LEU A 146 -2.16 -3.87 0.94
N TRP A 147 -1.13 -3.05 0.78
CA TRP A 147 0.22 -3.31 1.24
C TRP A 147 0.47 -2.59 2.56
N LEU A 148 0.47 -3.35 3.65
CA LEU A 148 0.72 -2.86 5.00
C LEU A 148 2.19 -3.03 5.35
N ILE A 149 2.88 -1.92 5.66
CA ILE A 149 4.23 -1.96 6.24
C ILE A 149 4.10 -1.73 7.73
N ALA A 150 4.42 -2.73 8.53
CA ALA A 150 4.31 -2.66 9.98
C ALA A 150 5.68 -2.46 10.63
N GLU A 151 5.77 -1.50 11.56
CA GLU A 151 7.00 -1.27 12.34
C GLU A 151 7.18 -2.30 13.47
N HIS A 152 6.08 -2.93 13.89
CA HIS A 152 6.08 -4.06 14.82
C HIS A 152 5.36 -5.24 14.20
N GLU A 153 5.59 -6.42 14.76
CA GLU A 153 4.92 -7.63 14.32
C GLU A 153 3.41 -7.53 14.53
N ILE A 154 2.66 -7.76 13.47
CA ILE A 154 1.21 -7.92 13.49
C ILE A 154 0.93 -9.41 13.26
N PRO A 155 0.32 -10.11 14.22
CA PRO A 155 -0.07 -11.50 14.02
C PRO A 155 -1.07 -11.63 12.88
N GLU A 156 -0.87 -12.61 12.00
CA GLU A 156 -1.84 -12.91 10.93
C GLU A 156 -3.23 -13.22 11.50
N ALA A 157 -3.30 -13.79 12.70
CA ALA A 157 -4.53 -14.04 13.43
C ALA A 157 -5.34 -12.75 13.70
N ASP A 158 -4.67 -11.64 14.00
CA ASP A 158 -5.35 -10.36 14.26
C ASP A 158 -5.87 -9.72 12.98
N LEU A 159 -5.15 -9.89 11.86
CA LEU A 159 -5.65 -9.48 10.55
C LEU A 159 -6.90 -10.27 10.16
N ASN A 160 -6.88 -11.59 10.37
CA ASN A 160 -8.04 -12.46 10.18
C ASN A 160 -9.23 -12.03 11.06
N ARG A 161 -8.98 -11.78 12.36
CA ARG A 161 -10.00 -11.30 13.30
C ARG A 161 -10.58 -9.95 12.84
N ALA A 162 -9.74 -9.02 12.41
CA ALA A 162 -10.18 -7.70 11.94
C ALA A 162 -11.10 -7.83 10.73
N ALA A 163 -10.70 -8.63 9.74
CA ALA A 163 -11.49 -8.90 8.54
C ALA A 163 -12.83 -9.59 8.86
N ILE A 164 -12.83 -10.59 9.74
CA ILE A 164 -14.04 -11.28 10.19
C ILE A 164 -14.98 -10.32 10.93
N THR A 165 -14.46 -9.52 11.86
CA THR A 165 -15.27 -8.56 12.62
C THR A 165 -15.93 -7.53 11.72
N LEU A 166 -15.18 -6.93 10.77
CA LEU A 166 -15.76 -6.00 9.79
C LEU A 166 -16.87 -6.64 8.96
N ARG A 167 -16.66 -7.88 8.52
CA ARG A 167 -17.68 -8.63 7.77
C ARG A 167 -18.93 -8.86 8.61
N GLN A 168 -18.77 -9.33 9.85
CA GLN A 168 -19.90 -9.58 10.75
C GLN A 168 -20.70 -8.31 11.05
N LEU A 169 -20.04 -7.17 11.26
CA LEU A 169 -20.72 -5.88 11.43
C LEU A 169 -21.56 -5.54 10.21
N ALA A 170 -21.02 -5.76 9.01
CA ALA A 170 -21.74 -5.48 7.77
C ALA A 170 -22.89 -6.45 7.50
N GLU A 171 -22.69 -7.75 7.77
CA GLU A 171 -23.73 -8.79 7.65
C GLU A 171 -24.89 -8.56 8.64
N ARG A 172 -24.60 -8.02 9.83
CA ARG A 172 -25.60 -7.60 10.82
C ARG A 172 -26.29 -6.27 10.49
N LYS A 173 -25.88 -5.60 9.41
CA LYS A 173 -26.38 -4.29 8.97
C LYS A 173 -26.24 -3.22 10.06
N ASP A 174 -25.07 -3.16 10.69
CA ASP A 174 -24.74 -2.07 11.61
C ASP A 174 -24.49 -0.76 10.84
N GLU A 175 -25.58 -0.12 10.41
CA GLU A 175 -25.54 1.05 9.51
C GLU A 175 -24.79 2.23 10.13
N ASP A 176 -24.98 2.48 11.42
CA ASP A 176 -24.32 3.55 12.16
C ASP A 176 -22.80 3.42 12.12
N TYR A 177 -22.28 2.18 12.20
CA TYR A 177 -20.85 1.93 12.15
C TYR A 177 -20.22 2.37 10.82
N PHE A 178 -20.89 2.08 9.69
CA PHE A 178 -20.37 2.33 8.35
C PHE A 178 -20.64 3.77 7.87
N THR A 179 -21.81 4.32 8.16
CA THR A 179 -22.19 5.69 7.79
C THR A 179 -21.28 6.74 8.45
N ARG A 180 -20.95 6.55 9.73
CA ARG A 180 -19.96 7.40 10.44
C ARG A 180 -18.54 7.33 9.84
N ARG A 181 -18.26 6.30 9.04
CA ARG A 181 -16.96 6.07 8.36
C ARG A 181 -17.02 6.39 6.86
N GLY A 182 -18.07 7.10 6.42
CA GLY A 182 -18.17 7.63 5.06
C GLY A 182 -18.75 6.66 4.02
N PHE A 183 -19.27 5.51 4.44
CA PHE A 183 -20.00 4.61 3.54
C PHE A 183 -21.49 4.98 3.50
N GLU A 184 -22.14 4.76 2.35
CA GLU A 184 -23.58 4.99 2.23
C GLU A 184 -24.41 4.01 3.07
N SER A 185 -23.91 2.79 3.27
CA SER A 185 -24.54 1.72 4.05
C SER A 185 -23.56 0.56 4.31
N ALA A 186 -23.94 -0.37 5.19
CA ALA A 186 -23.26 -1.65 5.37
C ALA A 186 -23.17 -2.46 4.06
N ALA A 187 -24.21 -2.42 3.22
CA ALA A 187 -24.21 -3.07 1.92
C ALA A 187 -23.23 -2.40 0.93
N ALA A 188 -23.13 -1.06 0.97
CA ALA A 188 -22.15 -0.32 0.18
C ALA A 188 -20.71 -0.68 0.60
N PHE A 189 -20.47 -0.83 1.91
CA PHE A 189 -19.19 -1.35 2.41
C PHE A 189 -18.89 -2.74 1.85
N LEU A 190 -19.81 -3.72 1.96
CA LEU A 190 -19.57 -5.08 1.44
C LEU A 190 -19.27 -5.09 -0.07
N LYS A 191 -19.95 -4.25 -0.84
CA LYS A 191 -19.69 -4.09 -2.28
C LYS A 191 -18.27 -3.59 -2.56
N GLN A 192 -17.74 -2.69 -1.72
CA GLN A 192 -16.36 -2.20 -1.83
C GLN A 192 -15.36 -3.19 -1.26
N TYR A 193 -15.69 -3.88 -0.17
CA TYR A 193 -14.87 -4.94 0.44
C TYR A 193 -14.56 -6.06 -0.55
N ASN A 194 -15.53 -6.45 -1.38
CA ASN A 194 -15.31 -7.44 -2.44
C ASN A 194 -14.30 -6.98 -3.51
N ARG A 195 -13.88 -5.71 -3.53
CA ARG A 195 -12.82 -5.22 -4.44
C ARG A 195 -11.42 -5.46 -3.88
N LEU A 196 -11.28 -5.63 -2.57
CA LEU A 196 -10.01 -6.01 -1.94
C LEU A 196 -9.74 -7.49 -2.25
N SER A 197 -8.65 -7.77 -2.97
CA SER A 197 -8.25 -9.12 -3.35
C SER A 197 -7.39 -9.79 -2.29
N ALA A 198 -6.41 -9.06 -1.76
CA ALA A 198 -5.52 -9.56 -0.72
C ALA A 198 -4.91 -8.40 0.07
N ILE A 199 -4.31 -8.74 1.22
CA ILE A 199 -3.50 -7.85 2.02
C ILE A 199 -2.09 -8.43 2.07
N VAL A 200 -1.09 -7.61 1.78
CA VAL A 200 0.32 -7.94 1.94
C VAL A 200 0.80 -7.27 3.21
N LEU A 201 1.17 -8.05 4.22
CA LEU A 201 1.78 -7.55 5.45
C LEU A 201 3.29 -7.71 5.33
N ARG A 202 3.99 -6.58 5.19
CA ARG A 202 5.45 -6.53 5.21
C ARG A 202 5.95 -6.17 6.61
N GLN A 203 6.69 -7.09 7.20
CA GLN A 203 7.28 -6.96 8.52
C GLN A 203 8.57 -7.76 8.59
N SER A 204 9.58 -7.26 9.31
CA SER A 204 10.89 -7.94 9.45
C SER A 204 11.53 -8.34 8.12
N GLY A 205 11.30 -7.55 7.06
CA GLY A 205 11.82 -7.80 5.71
C GLY A 205 11.12 -8.92 4.92
N GLN A 206 10.03 -9.49 5.45
CA GLN A 206 9.28 -10.58 4.84
C GLN A 206 7.84 -10.14 4.52
N ASN A 207 7.23 -10.80 3.53
CA ASN A 207 5.84 -10.57 3.16
C ASN A 207 4.96 -11.76 3.55
N VAL A 208 3.98 -11.50 4.40
CA VAL A 208 2.86 -12.41 4.67
C VAL A 208 1.68 -11.97 3.83
N VAL A 209 1.00 -12.92 3.18
CA VAL A 209 -0.13 -12.61 2.30
C VAL A 209 -1.40 -13.21 2.87
N TRP A 210 -2.37 -12.34 3.14
CA TRP A 210 -3.72 -12.70 3.53
C TRP A 210 -4.67 -12.56 2.33
N LEU A 211 -5.43 -13.61 2.01
CA LEU A 211 -6.33 -13.64 0.86
C LEU A 211 -7.77 -13.36 1.28
N ASN A 212 -8.45 -12.45 0.57
CA ASN A 212 -9.87 -12.23 0.78
C ASN A 212 -10.69 -13.30 0.04
N SER A 213 -11.36 -14.17 0.80
CA SER A 213 -12.21 -15.22 0.23
C SER A 213 -13.44 -14.69 -0.52
N LEU A 214 -13.86 -13.45 -0.23
CA LEU A 214 -14.99 -12.78 -0.87
C LEU A 214 -14.58 -11.86 -2.02
N ALA A 215 -13.29 -11.84 -2.38
CA ALA A 215 -12.80 -11.03 -3.47
C ALA A 215 -13.52 -11.36 -4.79
N ARG A 216 -14.07 -10.32 -5.44
CA ARG A 216 -14.65 -10.40 -6.77
C ARG A 216 -13.60 -10.81 -7.81
N HIS A 217 -12.39 -10.28 -7.67
CA HIS A 217 -11.24 -10.66 -8.47
C HIS A 217 -10.26 -11.42 -7.57
N LYS A 218 -10.17 -12.74 -7.75
CA LYS A 218 -9.29 -13.60 -6.97
C LYS A 218 -7.85 -13.47 -7.48
N ALA A 219 -6.91 -13.33 -6.55
CA ALA A 219 -5.51 -13.22 -6.87
C ALA A 219 -4.96 -14.57 -7.40
N PRO A 220 -4.31 -14.59 -8.58
CA PRO A 220 -3.65 -15.79 -9.10
C PRO A 220 -2.57 -16.32 -8.13
N PRO A 221 -2.47 -17.64 -7.89
CA PRO A 221 -1.49 -18.20 -6.95
C PRO A 221 -0.03 -17.88 -7.30
N ASP A 222 0.28 -17.79 -8.59
CA ASP A 222 1.62 -17.48 -9.07
C ASP A 222 2.02 -16.01 -8.81
N LEU A 223 1.07 -15.08 -8.92
CA LEU A 223 1.22 -13.69 -8.51
C LEU A 223 1.47 -13.59 -7.00
N MET A 224 0.69 -14.32 -6.18
CA MET A 224 0.87 -14.32 -4.73
C MET A 224 2.20 -14.91 -4.31
N THR A 225 2.63 -15.98 -4.97
CA THR A 225 3.96 -16.58 -4.75
C THR A 225 5.08 -15.59 -5.12
N ALA A 226 4.93 -14.82 -6.19
CA ALA A 226 5.90 -13.78 -6.56
C ALA A 226 5.97 -12.69 -5.49
N ILE A 227 4.82 -12.21 -4.99
CA ILE A 227 4.75 -11.19 -3.94
C ILE A 227 5.34 -11.67 -2.61
N GLN A 228 5.07 -12.92 -2.21
CA GLN A 228 5.63 -13.50 -0.98
C GLN A 228 7.16 -13.57 -0.98
N ARG A 229 7.79 -13.62 -2.15
CA ARG A 229 9.24 -13.77 -2.32
C ARG A 229 10.02 -12.45 -2.44
N LEU A 230 9.33 -11.29 -2.45
CA LEU A 230 9.96 -9.97 -2.50
C LEU A 230 10.57 -9.55 -1.15
#